data_AF-A0A2G6KFM0-F1
#
_entry.id   AF-A0A2G6KFM0-F1
#
_cell.length_a   1.000
_cell.length_b   1.000
_cell.length_c   1.000
_cell.angle_alpha   90.00
_cell.angle_beta   90.00
_cell.angle_gamma   90.00
#
_symmetry.space_group_name_H-M   'P 1'
#
loop_
_entity.id
_entity.type
_entity.pdbx_description
1 polymer ?
#
loop_
_entity_poly.entity_id
_entity_poly.type
_entity_poly.pdbx_seq_one_letter_code
_entity_poly.pdbx_strand_id
1 'polypeptide(L)'
;MGTMIMTAWSIHELSDRLDALDRALDDAAPLLANTEIEPQVSATQAVIESARHRLAHGSAHTVIALVGSSGSGTSSVFNALVGAPVSAVGMRRPTTAVPHAAVFSCQGDDTADQLLDWIGIDRRVPVTDDGLDGLVLIDLPAIDSIDDAHRDEADRIIGLVDAVVVVIDAQTYADEVVHRDYVRPLVGRIPMMGWVLNKIDLVSAHTVDEIASFLLDLRHHLTDDGVDDPIVVPVSMARGHGRGELRQLVTSIVAHDRAATDRVAATLSAAAAELAASIGEIKEIPWPQRRRLANRLAHGVGVDDAADQVAEQYRLTARSEIDRTPLRWLRRSSSLPIQRSPMVVSDVEITRQLHHLADATPTTGPWRPAVRHTIIESRRSLRDAISSIVSHRPQITARQWWTTLASIQAGAGAVGMVGAVWLVIAGLLSLVSVDTESILVPTPGWESVPAGVTMAVGGLGVAVVVALIGAVLAAIAAGQYAQRWRQGVVDQITTAIDETVVVNLEEVIAVHSRCSEAVEDAQRGPLSGISPATPSDYDRR
;
A
#
# COMPACT_ATOMS: atom_id res chain seq x y z
N MET A 1 23.13 14.59 -27.22
CA MET A 1 21.85 15.25 -26.93
C MET A 1 20.77 14.29 -27.36
N GLY A 2 20.31 13.45 -26.43
CA GLY A 2 19.21 12.53 -26.69
C GLY A 2 17.92 13.34 -26.66
N THR A 3 17.25 13.44 -27.80
CA THR A 3 15.87 13.90 -27.86
C THR A 3 15.06 12.92 -27.03
N MET A 4 14.56 13.36 -25.87
CA MET A 4 13.60 12.58 -25.09
C MET A 4 12.38 12.42 -26.00
N ILE A 5 12.20 11.22 -26.56
CA ILE A 5 10.95 10.84 -27.21
C ILE A 5 9.95 10.77 -26.06
N MET A 6 9.12 11.81 -25.91
CA MET A 6 7.97 11.75 -25.03
C MET A 6 7.08 10.64 -25.59
N THR A 7 7.03 9.51 -24.89
CA THR A 7 6.04 8.47 -25.14
C THR A 7 4.65 9.09 -25.07
N ALA A 8 3.76 8.74 -25.99
CA ALA A 8 2.37 9.19 -25.93
C ALA A 8 1.62 8.43 -24.83
N TRP A 9 0.61 9.06 -24.23
CA TRP A 9 -0.25 8.38 -23.26
C TRP A 9 -1.14 7.36 -23.95
N SER A 10 -1.16 6.13 -23.44
CA SER A 10 -2.21 5.16 -23.81
C SER A 10 -3.47 5.46 -22.99
N ILE A 11 -4.65 5.39 -23.61
CA ILE A 11 -5.94 5.61 -22.93
C ILE A 11 -6.19 4.57 -21.83
N HIS A 12 -5.74 3.32 -21.99
CA HIS A 12 -5.86 2.31 -20.94
C HIS A 12 -5.04 2.67 -19.70
N GLU A 13 -3.77 3.09 -19.88
CA GLU A 13 -2.92 3.56 -18.78
C GLU A 13 -3.52 4.80 -18.10
N LEU A 14 -4.08 5.73 -18.88
CA LEU A 14 -4.73 6.92 -18.33
C LEU A 14 -6.03 6.55 -17.56
N SER A 15 -6.81 5.60 -18.07
CA SER A 15 -8.02 5.10 -17.40
C SER A 15 -7.69 4.40 -16.09
N ASP A 16 -6.68 3.53 -16.07
CA ASP A 16 -6.25 2.82 -14.86
C ASP A 16 -5.78 3.80 -13.78
N ARG A 17 -5.06 4.84 -14.18
CA ARG A 17 -4.62 5.91 -13.26
C ARG A 17 -5.78 6.75 -12.74
N LEU A 18 -6.75 7.08 -13.59
CA LEU A 18 -7.98 7.73 -13.16
C LEU A 18 -8.73 6.87 -12.13
N ASP A 19 -8.91 5.59 -12.41
CA ASP A 19 -9.58 4.65 -11.51
C ASP A 19 -8.82 4.44 -10.19
N ALA A 20 -7.48 4.45 -10.23
CA ALA A 20 -6.66 4.37 -9.03
C ALA A 20 -6.79 5.64 -8.16
N LEU A 21 -6.74 6.82 -8.80
CA LEU A 21 -6.90 8.10 -8.10
C LEU A 21 -8.30 8.26 -7.50
N ASP A 22 -9.34 7.89 -8.25
CA ASP A 22 -10.75 7.94 -7.83
C ASP A 22 -10.98 7.08 -6.58
N ARG A 23 -10.56 5.80 -6.64
CA ARG A 23 -10.63 4.89 -5.48
C ARG A 23 -9.87 5.40 -4.26
N ALA A 24 -8.69 5.98 -4.48
CA ALA A 24 -7.88 6.50 -3.38
C ALA A 24 -8.51 7.75 -2.74
N LEU A 25 -9.19 8.59 -3.53
CA LEU A 25 -9.95 9.73 -3.03
C LEU A 25 -11.21 9.31 -2.30
N ASP A 26 -11.92 8.29 -2.77
CA ASP A 26 -13.10 7.72 -2.11
C ASP A 26 -12.75 7.13 -0.72
N ASP A 27 -11.65 6.38 -0.63
CA ASP A 27 -11.13 5.87 0.65
C ASP A 27 -10.76 7.01 1.62
N ALA A 28 -10.22 8.12 1.10
CA ALA A 28 -9.76 9.26 1.89
C ALA A 28 -10.89 10.23 2.27
N ALA A 29 -11.96 10.30 1.49
CA ALA A 29 -13.10 11.21 1.67
C ALA A 29 -13.67 11.25 3.11
N PRO A 30 -13.96 10.12 3.79
CA PRO A 30 -14.50 10.15 5.15
C PRO A 30 -13.51 10.73 6.17
N LEU A 31 -12.20 10.57 5.95
CA LEU A 31 -11.15 11.07 6.84
C LEU A 31 -10.82 12.54 6.60
N LEU A 32 -11.04 13.02 5.36
CA LEU A 32 -10.80 14.39 4.93
C LEU A 32 -12.06 15.28 4.97
N ALA A 33 -13.20 14.74 5.37
CA ALA A 33 -14.45 15.50 5.47
C ALA A 33 -14.32 16.68 6.46
N ASN A 34 -14.84 17.86 6.08
CA ASN A 34 -14.76 19.09 6.86
C ASN A 34 -13.32 19.60 7.12
N THR A 35 -12.39 19.30 6.21
CA THR A 35 -11.01 19.80 6.27
C THR A 35 -10.75 20.83 5.17
N GLU A 36 -9.65 21.58 5.29
CA GLU A 36 -9.29 22.65 4.33
C GLU A 36 -9.02 22.15 2.89
N ILE A 37 -8.84 20.83 2.70
CA ILE A 37 -8.57 20.21 1.38
C ILE A 37 -9.85 19.74 0.65
N GLU A 38 -11.01 19.76 1.32
CA GLU A 38 -12.29 19.29 0.77
C GLU A 38 -12.65 19.95 -0.59
N PRO A 39 -12.42 21.27 -0.79
CA PRO A 39 -12.63 21.90 -2.10
C PRO A 39 -11.72 21.33 -3.20
N GLN A 40 -10.45 21.05 -2.89
CA GLN A 40 -9.45 20.51 -3.83
C GLN A 40 -9.74 19.05 -4.17
N VAL A 41 -10.19 18.26 -3.20
CA VAL A 41 -10.66 16.88 -3.42
C VAL A 41 -11.87 16.89 -4.36
N SER A 42 -12.86 17.73 -4.07
CA SER A 42 -14.07 17.86 -4.89
C SER A 42 -13.76 18.33 -6.32
N ALA A 43 -12.84 19.30 -6.47
CA ALA A 43 -12.39 19.78 -7.77
C ALA A 43 -11.68 18.68 -8.57
N THR A 44 -10.84 17.88 -7.91
CA THR A 44 -10.13 16.76 -8.54
C THR A 44 -11.11 15.66 -8.97
N GLN A 45 -12.09 15.30 -8.13
CA GLN A 45 -13.16 14.36 -8.49
C GLN A 45 -13.98 14.86 -9.70
N ALA A 46 -14.27 16.15 -9.79
CA ALA A 46 -14.94 16.73 -10.96
C ALA A 46 -14.09 16.64 -12.24
N VAL A 47 -12.76 16.80 -12.12
CA VAL A 47 -11.82 16.59 -13.24
C VAL A 47 -11.79 15.12 -13.66
N ILE A 48 -11.74 14.18 -12.71
CA ILE A 48 -11.78 12.74 -12.97
C ILE A 48 -13.06 12.37 -13.71
N GLU A 49 -14.21 12.84 -13.26
CA GLU A 49 -15.49 12.54 -13.92
C GLU A 49 -15.56 13.13 -15.34
N SER A 50 -15.08 14.37 -15.51
CA SER A 50 -14.99 14.97 -16.85
C SER A 50 -14.02 14.22 -17.77
N ALA A 51 -12.90 13.73 -17.22
CA ALA A 51 -11.93 12.92 -17.94
C ALA A 51 -12.51 11.56 -18.32
N ARG A 52 -13.21 10.88 -17.42
CA ARG A 52 -13.88 9.59 -17.66
C ARG A 52 -14.91 9.71 -18.78
N HIS A 53 -15.74 10.75 -18.76
CA HIS A 53 -16.69 11.02 -19.84
C HIS A 53 -15.99 11.20 -21.20
N ARG A 54 -14.84 11.86 -21.24
CA ARG A 54 -14.07 12.09 -22.47
C ARG A 54 -13.38 10.82 -22.96
N LEU A 55 -12.82 10.02 -22.06
CA LEU A 55 -12.08 8.79 -22.39
C LEU A 55 -12.99 7.59 -22.67
N ALA A 56 -14.24 7.60 -22.18
CA ALA A 56 -15.25 6.59 -22.52
C ALA A 56 -15.52 6.49 -24.04
N HIS A 57 -14.97 7.40 -24.86
CA HIS A 57 -15.17 7.50 -26.30
C HIS A 57 -13.91 7.21 -27.13
N GLY A 58 -12.75 6.82 -26.56
CA GLY A 58 -11.54 6.56 -27.35
C GLY A 58 -10.66 5.46 -26.76
N SER A 59 -9.85 4.79 -27.60
CA SER A 59 -8.93 3.72 -27.19
C SER A 59 -7.44 4.16 -27.17
N ALA A 60 -6.57 3.37 -26.53
CA ALA A 60 -5.12 3.66 -26.42
C ALA A 60 -4.40 3.80 -27.76
N HIS A 61 -5.01 3.23 -28.79
CA HIS A 61 -4.59 3.30 -30.16
C HIS A 61 -5.65 4.05 -30.95
N THR A 62 -5.23 4.87 -31.90
CA THR A 62 -6.19 5.38 -32.88
C THR A 62 -6.45 4.25 -33.87
N VAL A 63 -7.61 3.61 -33.80
CA VAL A 63 -8.00 2.52 -34.70
C VAL A 63 -8.72 3.11 -35.92
N ILE A 64 -8.14 2.91 -37.10
CA ILE A 64 -8.72 3.39 -38.36
C ILE A 64 -9.06 2.20 -39.24
N ALA A 65 -10.33 2.05 -39.61
CA ALA A 65 -10.75 1.07 -40.62
C ALA A 65 -10.77 1.70 -42.03
N LEU A 66 -10.16 1.00 -42.98
CA LEU A 66 -10.31 1.26 -44.41
C LEU A 66 -11.48 0.45 -44.94
N VAL A 67 -12.44 1.14 -45.54
CA VAL A 67 -13.71 0.56 -46.01
C VAL A 67 -13.92 0.93 -47.46
N GLY A 68 -14.36 0.01 -48.32
CA GLY A 68 -14.64 0.35 -49.72
C GLY A 68 -15.32 -0.77 -50.49
N SER A 69 -15.92 -0.43 -51.64
CA SER A 69 -16.55 -1.38 -52.54
C SER A 69 -15.51 -2.28 -53.23
N SER A 70 -15.97 -3.42 -53.74
CA SER A 70 -15.12 -4.43 -54.38
C SER A 70 -14.40 -3.83 -55.57
N GLY A 71 -13.08 -3.78 -55.47
CA GLY A 71 -12.23 -3.24 -56.52
C GLY A 71 -12.01 -1.75 -56.44
N SER A 72 -12.60 -0.98 -55.52
CA SER A 72 -12.29 0.46 -55.33
C SER A 72 -10.82 0.68 -54.96
N GLY A 73 -10.19 -0.34 -54.39
CA GLY A 73 -8.75 -0.41 -54.14
C GLY A 73 -8.36 -0.18 -52.68
N THR A 74 -9.23 -0.50 -51.72
CA THR A 74 -8.96 -0.45 -50.27
C THR A 74 -7.64 -1.12 -49.88
N SER A 75 -7.41 -2.37 -50.29
CA SER A 75 -6.15 -3.08 -50.01
C SER A 75 -4.93 -2.45 -50.70
N SER A 76 -5.12 -1.75 -51.84
CA SER A 76 -4.04 -0.99 -52.48
C SER A 76 -3.69 0.28 -51.70
N VAL A 77 -4.69 0.95 -51.11
CA VAL A 77 -4.52 2.10 -50.22
C VAL A 77 -3.86 1.66 -48.91
N PHE A 78 -4.29 0.54 -48.33
CA PHE A 78 -3.68 -0.09 -47.15
C PHE A 78 -2.18 -0.35 -47.37
N ASN A 79 -1.84 -1.08 -48.42
CA ASN A 79 -0.45 -1.39 -48.74
C ASN A 79 0.41 -0.15 -49.01
N ALA A 80 -0.18 0.91 -49.55
CA ALA A 80 0.51 2.17 -49.78
C ALA A 80 0.81 2.92 -48.47
N LEU A 81 -0.09 2.88 -47.49
CA LEU A 81 0.11 3.45 -46.15
C LEU A 81 1.11 2.63 -45.32
N VAL A 82 1.06 1.31 -45.43
CA VAL A 82 1.99 0.38 -44.77
C VAL A 82 3.38 0.41 -45.43
N GLY A 83 3.47 0.76 -46.71
CA GLY A 83 4.71 0.77 -47.48
C GLY A 83 5.18 -0.63 -47.95
N ALA A 84 4.37 -1.67 -47.73
CA ALA A 84 4.66 -3.05 -48.12
C ALA A 84 3.40 -3.76 -48.65
N PRO A 85 3.53 -4.75 -49.56
CA PRO A 85 2.40 -5.49 -50.12
C PRO A 85 1.94 -6.58 -49.14
N VAL A 86 1.29 -6.17 -48.05
CA VAL A 86 0.83 -7.06 -46.96
C VAL A 86 -0.55 -7.66 -47.26
N SER A 87 -1.48 -6.86 -47.74
CA SER A 87 -2.82 -7.30 -48.13
C SER A 87 -2.88 -7.68 -49.62
N ALA A 88 -3.53 -8.79 -49.96
CA ALA A 88 -3.57 -9.29 -51.33
C ALA A 88 -4.49 -8.43 -52.22
N VAL A 89 -3.94 -7.81 -53.26
CA VAL A 89 -4.71 -7.01 -54.24
C VAL A 89 -5.20 -7.94 -55.36
N GLY A 90 -6.48 -8.32 -55.36
CA GLY A 90 -7.06 -9.26 -56.33
C GLY A 90 -8.31 -8.74 -57.05
N MET A 91 -8.38 -8.93 -58.38
CA MET A 91 -9.55 -8.55 -59.22
C MET A 91 -10.57 -9.68 -59.43
N ARG A 92 -10.43 -10.85 -58.79
CA ARG A 92 -11.28 -12.03 -59.04
C ARG A 92 -12.18 -12.32 -57.83
N ARG A 93 -13.51 -12.23 -58.02
CA ARG A 93 -14.51 -12.65 -57.02
C ARG A 93 -14.62 -14.19 -56.94
N PRO A 94 -14.90 -14.78 -55.76
CA PRO A 94 -14.66 -14.29 -54.40
C PRO A 94 -13.40 -14.95 -53.81
N THR A 95 -12.43 -14.14 -53.36
CA THR A 95 -11.39 -14.58 -52.43
C THR A 95 -11.89 -14.36 -51.01
N THR A 96 -11.80 -15.37 -50.14
CA THR A 96 -12.09 -15.27 -48.70
C THR A 96 -11.22 -14.15 -48.11
N ALA A 97 -11.79 -12.97 -47.89
CA ALA A 97 -11.05 -11.77 -47.51
C ALA A 97 -11.11 -11.63 -45.99
N VAL A 98 -10.07 -12.13 -45.32
CA VAL A 98 -9.89 -11.98 -43.87
C VAL A 98 -9.38 -10.57 -43.59
N PRO A 99 -9.86 -9.85 -42.55
CA PRO A 99 -9.31 -8.57 -42.14
C PRO A 99 -7.80 -8.63 -41.88
N HIS A 100 -7.08 -7.56 -42.24
CA HIS A 100 -5.65 -7.41 -41.94
C HIS A 100 -5.43 -6.14 -41.13
N ALA A 101 -4.53 -6.19 -40.14
CA ALA A 101 -4.15 -5.03 -39.34
C ALA A 101 -2.67 -4.67 -39.54
N ALA A 102 -2.37 -3.37 -39.52
CA ALA A 102 -1.02 -2.84 -39.42
C ALA A 102 -0.90 -1.99 -38.14
N VAL A 103 0.10 -2.28 -37.32
CA VAL A 103 0.35 -1.63 -36.04
C VAL A 103 1.56 -0.71 -36.19
N PHE A 104 1.37 0.60 -36.07
CA PHE A 104 2.38 1.60 -36.43
C PHE A 104 3.35 1.98 -35.29
N SER A 105 3.87 1.06 -34.49
CA SER A 105 4.68 1.44 -33.33
C SER A 105 6.18 1.66 -33.61
N CYS A 106 6.80 2.58 -32.87
CA CYS A 106 8.26 2.78 -32.88
C CYS A 106 9.03 1.73 -32.02
N GLN A 107 8.34 1.03 -31.11
CA GLN A 107 8.84 -0.11 -30.32
C GLN A 107 7.75 -1.17 -30.21
N GLY A 108 8.11 -2.46 -30.10
CA GLY A 108 7.13 -3.55 -29.97
C GLY A 108 6.13 -3.26 -28.85
N ASP A 109 4.84 -3.30 -29.17
CA ASP A 109 3.75 -2.86 -28.30
C ASP A 109 2.80 -4.02 -27.99
N ASP A 110 2.93 -4.59 -26.80
CA ASP A 110 2.11 -5.71 -26.33
C ASP A 110 0.64 -5.31 -26.10
N THR A 111 0.33 -4.01 -26.01
CA THR A 111 -1.05 -3.53 -25.79
C THR A 111 -1.87 -3.54 -27.08
N ALA A 112 -1.25 -3.22 -28.22
CA ALA A 112 -1.88 -3.30 -29.54
C ALA A 112 -2.27 -4.74 -29.90
N ASP A 113 -1.46 -5.70 -29.50
CA ASP A 113 -1.74 -7.13 -29.69
C ASP A 113 -3.00 -7.58 -28.92
N GLN A 114 -3.16 -7.15 -27.66
CA GLN A 114 -4.36 -7.46 -26.86
C GLN A 114 -5.63 -6.82 -27.44
N LEU A 115 -5.53 -5.59 -27.94
CA LEU A 115 -6.63 -4.91 -28.63
C LEU A 115 -7.04 -5.69 -29.88
N LEU A 116 -6.09 -6.09 -30.72
CA LEU A 116 -6.37 -6.85 -31.94
C LEU A 116 -6.92 -8.25 -31.67
N ASP A 117 -6.48 -8.92 -30.60
CA ASP A 117 -7.05 -10.19 -30.16
C ASP A 117 -8.52 -10.03 -29.72
N TRP A 118 -8.85 -8.93 -29.03
CA TRP A 118 -10.23 -8.60 -28.66
C TRP A 118 -11.10 -8.22 -29.88
N ILE A 119 -10.55 -7.45 -30.83
CA ILE A 119 -11.23 -7.17 -32.10
C ILE A 119 -11.37 -8.45 -32.92
N GLY A 120 -10.50 -9.45 -32.77
CA GLY A 120 -10.56 -10.73 -33.47
C GLY A 120 -9.79 -10.74 -34.80
N ILE A 121 -8.69 -10.00 -34.91
CA ILE A 121 -7.86 -9.92 -36.13
C ILE A 121 -6.56 -10.70 -35.94
N ASP A 122 -6.47 -11.87 -36.56
CA ASP A 122 -5.27 -12.73 -36.47
C ASP A 122 -4.09 -12.21 -37.30
N ARG A 123 -4.37 -11.53 -38.43
CA ARG A 123 -3.35 -11.11 -39.39
C ARG A 123 -2.87 -9.71 -39.10
N ARG A 124 -1.75 -9.60 -38.40
CA ARG A 124 -1.14 -8.32 -38.01
C ARG A 124 0.29 -8.17 -38.50
N VAL A 125 0.68 -6.94 -38.86
CA VAL A 125 2.04 -6.59 -39.27
C VAL A 125 2.51 -5.35 -38.53
N PRO A 126 3.69 -5.38 -37.87
CA PRO A 126 4.27 -4.18 -37.27
C PRO A 126 4.87 -3.27 -38.36
N VAL A 127 4.65 -1.97 -38.23
CA VAL A 127 5.14 -0.92 -39.12
C VAL A 127 5.88 0.11 -38.29
N THR A 128 7.16 0.35 -38.57
CA THR A 128 7.93 1.39 -37.87
C THR A 128 7.73 2.73 -38.58
N ASP A 129 7.10 3.69 -37.90
CA ASP A 129 6.83 5.01 -38.45
C ASP A 129 6.78 6.11 -37.37
N ASP A 130 7.71 7.06 -37.44
CA ASP A 130 7.83 8.15 -36.45
C ASP A 130 6.64 9.14 -36.46
N GLY A 131 5.89 9.23 -37.56
CA GLY A 131 4.80 10.19 -37.74
C GLY A 131 3.42 9.64 -37.41
N LEU A 132 3.27 8.33 -37.35
CA LEU A 132 1.99 7.65 -37.13
C LEU A 132 1.90 6.87 -35.82
N ASP A 133 2.98 6.77 -35.02
CA ASP A 133 3.16 5.95 -33.78
C ASP A 133 1.94 5.12 -33.34
N GLY A 134 1.26 5.21 -32.20
CA GLY A 134 0.08 4.35 -31.85
C GLY A 134 -1.18 4.31 -32.78
N LEU A 135 -1.06 4.29 -34.11
CA LEU A 135 -2.11 3.98 -35.10
C LEU A 135 -2.24 2.46 -35.29
N VAL A 136 -3.47 1.97 -35.29
CA VAL A 136 -3.84 0.63 -35.77
C VAL A 136 -4.70 0.80 -37.01
N LEU A 137 -4.15 0.44 -38.18
CA LEU A 137 -4.85 0.53 -39.45
C LEU A 137 -5.43 -0.84 -39.83
N ILE A 138 -6.71 -0.93 -40.15
CA ILE A 138 -7.39 -2.18 -40.48
C ILE A 138 -7.88 -2.14 -41.93
N ASP A 139 -7.49 -3.12 -42.75
CA ASP A 139 -8.07 -3.38 -44.07
C ASP A 139 -9.28 -4.32 -43.91
N LEU A 140 -10.48 -3.81 -44.22
CA LEU A 140 -11.71 -4.59 -44.16
C LEU A 140 -12.08 -5.19 -45.52
N PRO A 141 -12.78 -6.34 -45.54
CA PRO A 141 -13.36 -6.88 -46.76
C PRO A 141 -14.35 -5.89 -47.39
N ALA A 142 -14.60 -6.07 -48.68
CA ALA A 142 -15.44 -5.15 -49.44
C ALA A 142 -16.89 -5.13 -48.95
N ILE A 143 -17.43 -3.92 -48.79
CA ILE A 143 -18.78 -3.69 -48.23
C ILE A 143 -19.93 -4.15 -49.15
N ASP A 144 -19.67 -4.28 -50.45
CA ASP A 144 -20.62 -4.79 -51.44
C ASP A 144 -20.48 -6.32 -51.64
N SER A 145 -19.85 -7.02 -50.70
CA SER A 145 -19.72 -8.47 -50.73
C SER A 145 -21.08 -9.15 -50.65
N ILE A 146 -21.31 -10.10 -51.56
CA ILE A 146 -22.50 -10.97 -51.54
C ILE A 146 -22.44 -12.07 -50.47
N ASP A 147 -21.30 -12.19 -49.78
CA ASP A 147 -21.10 -13.12 -48.68
C ASP A 147 -21.51 -12.43 -47.37
N ASP A 148 -22.57 -12.93 -46.76
CA ASP A 148 -23.14 -12.40 -45.52
C ASP A 148 -22.12 -12.40 -44.38
N ALA A 149 -21.25 -13.42 -44.30
CA ALA A 149 -20.25 -13.50 -43.24
C ALA A 149 -19.18 -12.39 -43.34
N HIS A 150 -18.81 -11.98 -44.56
CA HIS A 150 -17.88 -10.88 -44.76
C HIS A 150 -18.52 -9.51 -44.40
N ARG A 151 -19.83 -9.34 -44.65
CA ARG A 151 -20.55 -8.11 -44.28
C ARG A 151 -20.76 -8.00 -42.78
N ASP A 152 -21.22 -9.06 -42.13
CA ASP A 152 -21.42 -9.08 -40.68
C ASP A 152 -20.12 -8.78 -39.92
N GLU A 153 -19.00 -9.31 -40.40
CA GLU A 153 -17.68 -9.06 -39.81
C GLU A 153 -17.18 -7.63 -40.02
N ALA A 154 -17.38 -7.07 -41.23
CA ALA A 154 -17.05 -5.67 -41.49
C ALA A 154 -17.90 -4.73 -40.61
N ASP A 155 -19.21 -4.96 -40.53
CA ASP A 155 -20.12 -4.15 -39.72
C ASP A 155 -19.79 -4.23 -38.22
N ARG A 156 -19.41 -5.42 -37.75
CA ARG A 156 -18.93 -5.63 -36.37
C ARG A 156 -17.68 -4.79 -36.09
N ILE A 157 -16.66 -4.85 -36.94
CA ILE A 157 -15.40 -4.13 -36.72
C ILE A 157 -15.61 -2.61 -36.85
N ILE A 158 -16.41 -2.16 -37.81
CA ILE A 158 -16.74 -0.73 -38.00
C ILE A 158 -17.36 -0.13 -36.73
N GLY A 159 -18.13 -0.91 -35.97
CA GLY A 159 -18.68 -0.46 -34.67
C GLY A 159 -17.66 -0.30 -33.54
N LEU A 160 -16.39 -0.71 -33.75
CA LEU A 160 -15.33 -0.75 -32.74
C LEU A 160 -14.16 0.21 -33.04
N VAL A 161 -14.19 0.95 -34.16
CA VAL A 161 -13.08 1.81 -34.59
C VAL A 161 -13.30 3.29 -34.25
N ASP A 162 -12.22 4.04 -34.07
CA ASP A 162 -12.25 5.47 -33.77
C ASP A 162 -12.50 6.33 -35.02
N ALA A 163 -12.05 5.86 -36.19
CA ALA A 163 -12.30 6.52 -37.46
C ALA A 163 -12.46 5.54 -38.64
N VAL A 164 -13.17 5.98 -39.67
CA VAL A 164 -13.31 5.26 -40.93
C VAL A 164 -12.81 6.09 -42.10
N VAL A 165 -11.96 5.49 -42.94
CA VAL A 165 -11.57 6.07 -44.22
C VAL A 165 -12.22 5.27 -45.35
N VAL A 166 -13.16 5.91 -46.02
CA VAL A 166 -13.95 5.32 -47.11
C VAL A 166 -13.21 5.47 -48.43
N VAL A 167 -12.88 4.36 -49.07
CA VAL A 167 -12.20 4.27 -50.36
C VAL A 167 -13.22 3.99 -51.47
N ILE A 168 -13.39 4.98 -52.34
CA ILE A 168 -14.33 4.99 -53.47
C ILE A 168 -13.60 5.30 -54.78
N ASP A 169 -14.21 5.00 -55.91
CA ASP A 169 -13.70 5.37 -57.23
C ASP A 169 -14.77 6.08 -58.08
N ALA A 170 -14.38 6.58 -59.25
CA ALA A 170 -15.30 7.29 -60.15
C ALA A 170 -16.49 6.44 -60.65
N GLN A 171 -16.50 5.12 -60.46
CA GLN A 171 -17.62 4.25 -60.83
C GLN A 171 -18.58 4.03 -59.66
N THR A 172 -18.09 4.13 -58.44
CA THR A 172 -18.82 3.76 -57.20
C THR A 172 -19.14 4.96 -56.30
N TYR A 173 -18.63 6.16 -56.62
CA TYR A 173 -18.79 7.37 -55.81
C TYR A 173 -20.23 7.87 -55.66
N ALA A 174 -21.15 7.43 -56.52
CA ALA A 174 -22.58 7.80 -56.51
C ALA A 174 -23.48 6.55 -56.43
N ASP A 175 -22.95 5.42 -55.95
CA ASP A 175 -23.71 4.19 -55.78
C ASP A 175 -24.62 4.30 -54.54
N GLU A 176 -25.94 4.37 -54.77
CA GLU A 176 -26.94 4.50 -53.71
C GLU A 176 -26.83 3.39 -52.65
N VAL A 177 -26.31 2.19 -52.99
CA VAL A 177 -26.09 1.13 -52.00
C VAL A 177 -25.02 1.55 -50.99
N VAL A 178 -23.91 2.11 -51.45
CA VAL A 178 -22.83 2.59 -50.58
C VAL A 178 -23.32 3.74 -49.70
N HIS A 179 -24.07 4.68 -50.28
CA HIS A 179 -24.59 5.84 -49.55
C HIS A 179 -25.65 5.44 -48.51
N ARG A 180 -26.65 4.65 -48.90
CA ARG A 180 -27.76 4.24 -48.03
C ARG A 180 -27.34 3.25 -46.95
N ASP A 181 -26.54 2.25 -47.30
CA ASP A 181 -26.26 1.12 -46.42
C ASP A 181 -25.00 1.34 -45.57
N TYR A 182 -24.10 2.27 -45.94
CA TYR A 182 -22.87 2.56 -45.20
C TYR A 182 -22.66 4.02 -44.83
N VAL A 183 -22.79 4.99 -45.75
CA VAL A 183 -22.52 6.39 -45.39
C VAL A 183 -23.54 6.93 -44.38
N ARG A 184 -24.83 6.95 -44.75
CA ARG A 184 -25.90 7.49 -43.89
C ARG A 184 -25.99 6.82 -42.49
N PRO A 185 -25.82 5.49 -42.34
CA PRO A 185 -25.88 4.86 -41.03
C PRO A 185 -24.66 5.13 -40.12
N LEU A 186 -23.52 5.50 -40.70
CA LEU A 186 -22.29 5.78 -39.96
C LEU A 186 -22.16 7.26 -39.57
N VAL A 187 -22.79 8.16 -40.33
CA VAL A 187 -22.89 9.59 -39.99
C VAL A 187 -23.51 9.75 -38.59
N GLY A 188 -22.79 10.45 -37.71
CA GLY A 188 -23.18 10.68 -36.32
C GLY A 188 -22.95 9.49 -35.36
N ARG A 189 -22.55 8.32 -35.87
CA ARG A 189 -22.14 7.16 -35.05
C ARG A 189 -20.62 7.07 -34.91
N ILE A 190 -19.89 7.39 -35.97
CA ILE A 190 -18.42 7.38 -35.96
C ILE A 190 -17.89 8.81 -35.78
N PRO A 191 -16.98 9.06 -34.82
CA PRO A 191 -16.49 10.41 -34.52
C PRO A 191 -15.79 11.08 -35.70
N MET A 192 -15.01 10.33 -36.48
CA MET A 192 -14.26 10.84 -37.61
C MET A 192 -14.38 9.97 -38.86
N MET A 193 -14.68 10.62 -39.98
CA MET A 193 -14.74 9.98 -41.30
C MET A 193 -13.89 10.75 -42.30
N GLY A 194 -13.18 10.02 -43.16
CA GLY A 194 -12.42 10.58 -44.28
C GLY A 194 -12.74 9.84 -45.58
N TRP A 195 -12.55 10.49 -46.72
CA TRP A 195 -12.84 9.91 -48.03
C TRP A 195 -11.61 9.92 -48.93
N VAL A 196 -11.42 8.81 -49.63
CA VAL A 196 -10.34 8.63 -50.60
C VAL A 196 -10.97 8.29 -51.95
N LEU A 197 -10.87 9.22 -52.90
CA LEU A 197 -11.26 9.00 -54.29
C LEU A 197 -10.09 8.38 -55.04
N ASN A 198 -10.07 7.06 -55.15
CA ASN A 198 -9.02 6.30 -55.82
C ASN A 198 -9.25 6.18 -57.33
N LYS A 199 -8.21 5.73 -58.05
CA LYS A 199 -8.19 5.52 -59.50
C LYS A 199 -8.44 6.77 -60.34
N ILE A 200 -8.05 7.95 -59.85
CA ILE A 200 -8.18 9.20 -60.61
C ILE A 200 -7.44 9.16 -61.95
N ASP A 201 -6.48 8.25 -62.10
CA ASP A 201 -5.72 8.03 -63.34
C ASP A 201 -6.55 7.46 -64.50
N LEU A 202 -7.73 6.91 -64.20
CA LEU A 202 -8.66 6.33 -65.17
C LEU A 202 -9.74 7.31 -65.64
N VAL A 203 -9.83 8.50 -65.04
CA VAL A 203 -10.74 9.57 -65.49
C VAL A 203 -10.10 10.22 -66.74
N SER A 204 -10.67 9.95 -67.92
CA SER A 204 -10.01 10.28 -69.20
C SER A 204 -10.23 11.73 -69.64
N ALA A 205 -9.15 12.51 -69.58
CA ALA A 205 -8.70 13.47 -70.59
C ALA A 205 -9.34 14.88 -70.69
N HIS A 206 -9.59 15.59 -69.58
CA HIS A 206 -9.33 17.06 -69.42
C HIS A 206 -9.03 17.37 -67.94
N THR A 207 -7.79 17.05 -67.56
CA THR A 207 -7.42 16.25 -66.38
C THR A 207 -7.62 16.87 -64.99
N VAL A 208 -7.85 18.18 -64.87
CA VAL A 208 -7.96 18.85 -63.55
C VAL A 208 -9.38 19.32 -63.29
N ASP A 209 -10.02 19.94 -64.28
CA ASP A 209 -11.37 20.48 -64.14
C ASP A 209 -12.42 19.37 -63.94
N GLU A 210 -12.24 18.21 -64.59
CA GLU A 210 -13.14 17.06 -64.40
C GLU A 210 -12.95 16.40 -63.05
N ILE A 211 -11.71 16.21 -62.58
CA ILE A 211 -11.46 15.70 -61.22
C ILE A 211 -12.05 16.66 -60.20
N ALA A 212 -11.87 17.97 -60.39
CA ALA A 212 -12.50 18.98 -59.54
C ALA A 212 -14.04 18.89 -59.59
N SER A 213 -14.63 18.62 -60.76
CA SER A 213 -16.07 18.42 -60.90
C SER A 213 -16.55 17.18 -60.15
N PHE A 214 -15.85 16.05 -60.28
CA PHE A 214 -16.15 14.81 -59.54
C PHE A 214 -16.02 15.01 -58.03
N LEU A 215 -14.97 15.72 -57.57
CA LEU A 215 -14.79 16.02 -56.16
C LEU A 215 -15.91 16.92 -55.63
N LEU A 216 -16.35 17.91 -56.42
CA LEU A 216 -17.47 18.78 -56.05
C LEU A 216 -18.78 17.99 -55.95
N ASP A 217 -19.04 17.13 -56.95
CA ASP A 217 -20.23 16.28 -57.00
C ASP A 217 -20.29 15.29 -55.83
N LEU A 218 -19.17 14.61 -55.57
CA LEU A 218 -19.02 13.73 -54.41
C LEU A 218 -19.24 14.49 -53.09
N ARG A 219 -18.65 15.68 -52.93
CA ARG A 219 -18.86 16.50 -51.73
C ARG A 219 -20.32 16.88 -51.56
N HIS A 220 -21.04 17.22 -52.64
CA HIS A 220 -22.47 17.47 -52.56
C HIS A 220 -23.23 16.23 -52.11
N HIS A 221 -22.98 15.06 -52.70
CA HIS A 221 -23.62 13.81 -52.27
C HIS A 221 -23.37 13.47 -50.80
N LEU A 222 -22.12 13.63 -50.33
CA LEU A 222 -21.79 13.43 -48.91
C LEU A 222 -22.50 14.42 -48.00
N THR A 223 -22.59 15.69 -48.42
CA THR A 223 -23.32 16.73 -47.67
C THR A 223 -24.81 16.41 -47.61
N ASP A 224 -25.41 15.96 -48.72
CA ASP A 224 -26.81 15.54 -48.78
C ASP A 224 -27.10 14.34 -47.87
N ASP A 225 -26.10 13.48 -47.67
CA ASP A 225 -26.16 12.35 -46.74
C ASP A 225 -25.89 12.72 -45.27
N GLY A 226 -25.63 13.99 -44.97
CA GLY A 226 -25.45 14.51 -43.63
C GLY A 226 -24.00 14.57 -43.13
N VAL A 227 -23.02 14.44 -44.02
CA VAL A 227 -21.61 14.67 -43.68
C VAL A 227 -21.32 16.17 -43.67
N ASP A 228 -20.92 16.70 -42.51
CA ASP A 228 -20.46 18.07 -42.39
C ASP A 228 -19.00 18.21 -42.87
N ASP A 229 -18.76 19.14 -43.80
CA ASP A 229 -17.43 19.47 -44.38
C ASP A 229 -16.58 18.25 -44.81
N PRO A 230 -17.04 17.47 -45.81
CA PRO A 230 -16.41 16.21 -46.21
C PRO A 230 -14.96 16.38 -46.71
N ILE A 231 -14.01 15.74 -46.02
CA ILE A 231 -12.60 15.69 -46.40
C ILE A 231 -12.37 14.59 -47.43
N VAL A 232 -12.23 14.98 -48.70
CA VAL A 232 -12.00 14.05 -49.82
C VAL A 232 -10.58 14.22 -50.38
N VAL A 233 -9.82 13.11 -50.42
CA VAL A 233 -8.46 13.06 -50.97
C VAL A 233 -8.46 12.29 -52.31
N PRO A 234 -8.14 12.94 -53.44
CA PRO A 234 -7.98 12.28 -54.73
C PRO A 234 -6.64 11.55 -54.82
N VAL A 235 -6.65 10.27 -55.19
CA VAL A 235 -5.44 9.44 -55.26
C VAL A 235 -5.42 8.52 -56.49
N SER A 236 -4.21 8.17 -56.93
CA SER A 236 -3.97 7.06 -57.86
C SER A 236 -2.88 6.18 -57.28
N MET A 237 -3.27 5.04 -56.69
CA MET A 237 -2.29 4.09 -56.15
C MET A 237 -1.39 3.49 -57.23
N ALA A 238 -1.90 3.33 -58.45
CA ALA A 238 -1.17 2.81 -59.61
C ALA A 238 -0.07 3.77 -60.09
N ARG A 239 -0.34 5.09 -60.11
CA ARG A 239 0.65 6.11 -60.52
C ARG A 239 1.39 6.76 -59.35
N GLY A 240 1.04 6.42 -58.11
CA GLY A 240 1.60 6.99 -56.90
C GLY A 240 1.16 8.42 -56.60
N HIS A 241 0.14 8.95 -57.29
CA HIS A 241 -0.39 10.29 -57.06
C HIS A 241 -1.23 10.31 -55.77
N GLY A 242 -1.09 11.35 -54.95
CA GLY A 242 -1.98 11.55 -53.78
C GLY A 242 -1.52 10.82 -52.52
N ARG A 243 -0.36 10.13 -52.56
CA ARG A 243 0.17 9.37 -51.41
C ARG A 243 0.52 10.27 -50.22
N GLY A 244 1.04 11.47 -50.48
CA GLY A 244 1.40 12.43 -49.43
C GLY A 244 0.15 12.99 -48.75
N GLU A 245 -0.86 13.32 -49.54
CA GLU A 245 -2.16 13.84 -49.11
C GLU A 245 -2.95 12.77 -48.34
N LEU A 246 -2.93 11.52 -48.80
CA LEU A 246 -3.51 10.37 -48.08
C LEU A 246 -2.83 10.17 -46.72
N ARG A 247 -1.49 10.23 -46.69
CA ARG A 247 -0.75 10.15 -45.43
C ARG A 247 -1.11 11.32 -44.52
N GLN A 248 -1.23 12.55 -45.04
CA GLN A 248 -1.64 13.71 -44.26
C GLN A 248 -3.05 13.56 -43.67
N LEU A 249 -4.01 12.99 -44.42
CA LEU A 249 -5.34 12.68 -43.89
C LEU A 249 -5.25 11.77 -42.66
N VAL A 250 -4.55 10.64 -42.79
CA VAL A 250 -4.36 9.69 -41.67
C VAL A 250 -3.60 10.34 -40.51
N THR A 251 -2.51 11.06 -40.77
CA THR A 251 -1.76 11.79 -39.74
C THR A 251 -2.64 12.83 -39.04
N SER A 252 -3.54 13.52 -39.75
CA SER A 252 -4.43 14.53 -39.15
C SER A 252 -5.46 13.91 -38.20
N ILE A 253 -6.00 12.73 -38.55
CA ILE A 253 -6.93 11.96 -37.71
C ILE A 253 -6.21 11.54 -36.43
N VAL A 254 -5.04 10.90 -36.55
CA VAL A 254 -4.23 10.46 -35.40
C VAL A 254 -3.80 11.65 -34.52
N ALA A 255 -3.37 12.76 -35.12
CA ALA A 255 -2.97 13.95 -34.36
C ALA A 255 -4.14 14.60 -33.60
N HIS A 256 -5.35 14.56 -34.17
CA HIS A 256 -6.55 15.08 -33.50
C HIS A 256 -6.89 14.26 -32.25
N ASP A 257 -6.89 12.94 -32.39
CA ASP A 257 -7.17 11.99 -31.30
C ASP A 257 -6.14 12.12 -30.17
N ARG A 258 -4.84 12.07 -30.49
CA ARG A 258 -3.76 12.26 -29.50
C ARG A 258 -3.85 13.60 -28.76
N ALA A 259 -4.12 14.69 -29.48
CA ALA A 259 -4.26 16.01 -28.85
C ALA A 259 -5.43 16.06 -27.86
N ALA A 260 -6.48 15.27 -28.05
CA ALA A 260 -7.56 15.14 -27.07
C ALA A 260 -7.09 14.42 -25.81
N THR A 261 -6.43 13.26 -25.95
CA THR A 261 -5.90 12.47 -24.83
C THR A 261 -4.84 13.23 -24.04
N ASP A 262 -3.89 13.88 -24.71
CA ASP A 262 -2.85 14.68 -24.07
C ASP A 262 -3.42 15.84 -23.25
N ARG A 263 -4.51 16.47 -23.73
CA ARG A 263 -5.22 17.52 -22.96
C ARG A 263 -5.86 16.95 -21.70
N VAL A 264 -6.45 15.75 -21.77
CA VAL A 264 -7.03 15.09 -20.59
C VAL A 264 -5.95 14.74 -19.59
N ALA A 265 -4.85 14.11 -20.05
CA ALA A 265 -3.70 13.77 -19.21
C ALA A 265 -3.11 15.02 -18.55
N ALA A 266 -2.88 16.10 -19.30
CA ALA A 266 -2.37 17.36 -18.75
C ALA A 266 -3.30 17.99 -17.70
N THR A 267 -4.62 17.91 -17.91
CA THR A 267 -5.60 18.41 -16.93
C THR A 267 -5.58 17.57 -15.65
N LEU A 268 -5.50 16.24 -15.77
CA LEU A 268 -5.37 15.32 -14.64
C LEU A 268 -4.09 15.58 -13.85
N SER A 269 -2.94 15.65 -14.54
CA SER A 269 -1.65 15.88 -13.88
C SER A 269 -1.60 17.25 -13.18
N ALA A 270 -2.26 18.28 -13.74
CA ALA A 270 -2.38 19.58 -13.09
C ALA A 270 -3.22 19.50 -11.79
N ALA A 271 -4.38 18.84 -11.84
CA ALA A 271 -5.22 18.62 -10.65
C ALA A 271 -4.48 17.79 -9.58
N ALA A 272 -3.78 16.73 -9.99
CA ALA A 272 -2.97 15.90 -9.10
C ALA A 272 -1.79 16.69 -8.48
N ALA A 273 -1.18 17.62 -9.21
CA ALA A 273 -0.13 18.50 -8.69
C ALA A 273 -0.64 19.44 -7.60
N GLU A 274 -1.81 20.04 -7.80
CA GLU A 274 -2.47 20.89 -6.80
C GLU A 274 -2.85 20.10 -5.53
N LEU A 275 -3.34 18.87 -5.72
CA LEU A 275 -3.70 17.98 -4.63
C LEU A 275 -2.47 17.52 -3.82
N ALA A 276 -1.37 17.13 -4.47
CA ALA A 276 -0.13 16.73 -3.80
C ALA A 276 0.46 17.83 -2.93
N ALA A 277 0.40 19.09 -3.38
CA ALA A 277 0.87 20.23 -2.60
C ALA A 277 0.09 20.40 -1.28
N SER A 278 -1.12 19.85 -1.20
CA SER A 278 -2.05 20.02 -0.09
C SER A 278 -2.19 18.77 0.80
N ILE A 279 -1.86 17.57 0.32
CA ILE A 279 -2.06 16.28 1.01
C ILE A 279 -1.30 16.18 2.34
N GLY A 280 -0.13 16.79 2.47
CA GLY A 280 0.67 16.73 3.72
C GLY A 280 1.26 15.34 4.03
N GLU A 281 1.85 15.20 5.21
CA GLU A 281 2.54 13.98 5.66
C GLU A 281 1.95 13.45 6.97
N ILE A 282 1.83 12.13 7.07
CA ILE A 282 1.61 11.41 8.34
C ILE A 282 2.85 10.57 8.64
N LYS A 283 3.36 10.67 9.87
CA LYS A 283 4.48 9.86 10.34
C LYS A 283 4.02 8.94 11.46
N GLU A 284 4.56 7.72 11.46
CA GLU A 284 4.35 6.75 12.54
C GLU A 284 4.81 7.29 13.89
N ILE A 285 4.18 6.80 14.96
CA ILE A 285 4.56 7.14 16.34
C ILE A 285 5.83 6.34 16.70
N PRO A 286 6.99 7.01 16.94
CA PRO A 286 8.22 6.32 17.30
C PRO A 286 8.06 5.51 18.59
N TRP A 287 8.68 4.33 18.65
CA TRP A 287 8.66 3.47 19.85
C TRP A 287 9.02 4.22 21.16
N PRO A 288 10.03 5.13 21.20
CA PRO A 288 10.31 5.92 22.40
C PRO A 288 9.15 6.80 22.87
N GLN A 289 8.31 7.30 21.97
CA GLN A 289 7.11 8.07 22.35
C GLN A 289 6.03 7.15 22.95
N ARG A 290 5.78 5.99 22.33
CA ARG A 290 4.87 4.95 22.85
C ARG A 290 5.27 4.50 24.26
N ARG A 291 6.56 4.22 24.44
CA ARG A 291 7.15 3.85 25.74
C ARG A 291 7.01 4.96 26.79
N ARG A 292 7.16 6.22 26.40
CA ARG A 292 6.96 7.37 27.30
C ARG A 292 5.49 7.50 27.71
N LEU A 293 4.55 7.31 26.79
CA LEU A 293 3.12 7.27 27.09
C LEU A 293 2.80 6.14 28.07
N ALA A 294 3.29 4.92 27.83
CA ALA A 294 3.10 3.78 28.73
C ALA A 294 3.60 4.05 30.15
N ASN A 295 4.78 4.69 30.29
CA ASN A 295 5.30 5.08 31.60
C ASN A 295 4.42 6.10 32.31
N ARG A 296 3.88 7.11 31.59
CA ARG A 296 2.98 8.11 32.19
C ARG A 296 1.65 7.51 32.63
N LEU A 297 1.09 6.60 31.83
CA LEU A 297 -0.13 5.87 32.17
C LEU A 297 0.11 4.93 33.37
N ALA A 298 1.22 4.20 33.41
CA ALA A 298 1.59 3.37 34.54
C ALA A 298 1.71 4.21 35.84
N HIS A 299 2.35 5.37 35.76
CA HIS A 299 2.44 6.29 36.90
C HIS A 299 1.05 6.78 37.35
N GLY A 300 0.21 7.24 36.42
CA GLY A 300 -1.13 7.76 36.72
C GLY A 300 -2.10 6.74 37.30
N VAL A 301 -1.90 5.44 37.02
CA VAL A 301 -2.71 4.35 37.58
C VAL A 301 -2.23 3.88 38.97
N GLY A 302 -1.03 4.31 39.39
CA GLY A 302 -0.42 3.91 40.67
C GLY A 302 0.42 2.64 40.59
N VAL A 303 1.02 2.32 39.44
CA VAL A 303 1.92 1.17 39.29
C VAL A 303 3.16 1.31 40.18
N ASP A 304 3.65 2.54 40.39
CA ASP A 304 4.82 2.78 41.24
C ASP A 304 4.53 2.42 42.71
N ASP A 305 3.38 2.86 43.25
CA ASP A 305 2.93 2.49 44.60
C ASP A 305 2.68 0.97 44.74
N ALA A 306 2.15 0.35 43.69
CA ALA A 306 1.97 -1.09 43.64
C ALA A 306 3.32 -1.85 43.60
N ALA A 307 4.34 -1.28 42.95
CA ALA A 307 5.68 -1.87 42.90
C ALA A 307 6.32 -1.85 44.30
N ASP A 308 6.13 -0.78 45.07
CA ASP A 308 6.57 -0.71 46.46
C ASP A 308 5.88 -1.76 47.35
N GLN A 309 4.58 -1.99 47.14
CA GLN A 309 3.86 -3.08 47.83
C GLN A 309 4.39 -4.46 47.44
N VAL A 310 4.71 -4.67 46.15
CA VAL A 310 5.33 -5.90 45.66
C VAL A 310 6.71 -6.10 46.30
N ALA A 311 7.52 -5.04 46.43
CA ALA A 311 8.80 -5.09 47.13
C ALA A 311 8.61 -5.49 48.60
N GLU A 312 7.64 -4.89 49.30
CA GLU A 312 7.40 -5.19 50.71
C GLU A 312 6.87 -6.61 50.91
N GLN A 313 5.96 -7.07 50.05
CA GLN A 313 5.47 -8.44 50.08
C GLN A 313 6.60 -9.45 49.78
N TYR A 314 7.52 -9.14 48.86
CA TYR A 314 8.72 -9.96 48.62
C TYR A 314 9.61 -10.04 49.87
N ARG A 315 9.87 -8.90 50.55
CA ARG A 315 10.67 -8.87 51.79
C ARG A 315 10.05 -9.72 52.89
N LEU A 316 8.73 -9.64 53.06
CA LEU A 316 8.00 -10.44 54.05
C LEU A 316 8.07 -11.93 53.72
N THR A 317 7.90 -12.29 52.45
CA THR A 317 8.02 -13.68 51.98
C THR A 317 9.44 -14.22 52.22
N ALA A 318 10.48 -13.48 51.82
CA ALA A 318 11.87 -13.87 52.04
C ALA A 318 12.22 -14.00 53.54
N ARG A 319 11.78 -13.06 54.40
CA ARG A 319 11.97 -13.15 55.86
C ARG A 319 11.27 -14.38 56.45
N SER A 320 10.06 -14.68 55.98
CA SER A 320 9.30 -15.86 56.42
C SER A 320 9.97 -17.17 56.01
N GLU A 321 10.77 -17.18 54.94
CA GLU A 321 11.58 -18.35 54.57
C GLU A 321 12.87 -18.46 55.37
N ILE A 322 13.56 -17.34 55.63
CA ILE A 322 14.86 -17.28 56.31
C ILE A 322 14.76 -17.66 57.79
N ASP A 323 13.79 -17.11 58.53
CA ASP A 323 13.77 -17.21 60.00
C ASP A 323 13.30 -18.58 60.54
N ARG A 324 13.71 -19.75 60.02
CA ARG A 324 13.22 -21.08 60.47
C ARG A 324 13.64 -21.49 61.90
N THR A 325 14.04 -20.54 62.72
CA THR A 325 14.58 -20.73 64.07
C THR A 325 13.51 -21.32 65.02
N PRO A 326 13.84 -22.30 65.89
CA PRO A 326 12.88 -22.90 66.84
C PRO A 326 12.28 -21.88 67.84
N LEU A 327 12.89 -20.71 68.01
CA LEU A 327 12.40 -19.60 68.85
C LEU A 327 11.25 -18.79 68.22
N ARG A 328 10.81 -19.11 66.98
CA ARG A 328 9.67 -18.45 66.31
C ARG A 328 8.40 -18.41 67.16
N TRP A 329 8.10 -19.45 67.94
CA TRP A 329 6.91 -19.51 68.80
C TRP A 329 6.88 -18.46 69.92
N LEU A 330 8.04 -17.95 70.35
CA LEU A 330 8.13 -16.85 71.32
C LEU A 330 7.92 -15.47 70.67
N ARG A 331 8.16 -15.32 69.37
CA ARG A 331 7.96 -14.06 68.65
C ARG A 331 6.56 -14.06 68.05
N ARG A 332 5.59 -13.59 68.82
CA ARG A 332 4.21 -13.34 68.37
C ARG A 332 4.26 -12.28 67.24
N SER A 333 4.35 -12.76 66.00
CA SER A 333 4.42 -11.90 64.83
C SER A 333 3.01 -11.40 64.51
N SER A 334 2.71 -10.17 64.94
CA SER A 334 1.56 -9.42 64.45
C SER A 334 1.84 -9.03 62.99
N SER A 335 1.48 -9.91 62.05
CA SER A 335 1.42 -9.54 60.63
C SER A 335 0.26 -8.56 60.47
N LEU A 336 0.56 -7.25 60.55
CA LEU A 336 -0.41 -6.23 60.16
C LEU A 336 -0.81 -6.47 58.70
N PRO A 337 -2.11 -6.43 58.37
CA PRO A 337 -2.55 -6.55 56.99
C PRO A 337 -1.91 -5.41 56.18
N ILE A 338 -1.17 -5.77 55.13
CA ILE A 338 -0.58 -4.80 54.20
C ILE A 338 -1.75 -3.98 53.63
N GLN A 339 -1.78 -2.68 53.93
CA GLN A 339 -2.74 -1.76 53.34
C GLN A 339 -2.45 -1.71 51.83
N ARG A 340 -3.41 -2.15 51.03
CA ARG A 340 -3.30 -2.22 49.58
C ARG A 340 -3.78 -0.89 49.01
N SER A 341 -2.90 -0.12 48.40
CA SER A 341 -3.34 1.02 47.57
C SER A 341 -4.10 0.46 46.36
N PRO A 342 -5.34 0.92 46.11
CA PRO A 342 -6.07 0.54 44.91
C PRO A 342 -5.39 1.18 43.70
N MET A 343 -5.13 0.38 42.66
CA MET A 343 -4.78 0.91 41.35
C MET A 343 -6.07 1.37 40.67
N VAL A 344 -6.12 2.63 40.26
CA VAL A 344 -7.34 3.26 39.72
C VAL A 344 -7.09 3.73 38.29
N VAL A 345 -7.87 3.21 37.36
CA VAL A 345 -7.81 3.63 35.96
C VAL A 345 -8.68 4.87 35.77
N SER A 346 -8.05 6.04 35.72
CA SER A 346 -8.72 7.33 35.52
C SER A 346 -8.99 7.62 34.05
N ASP A 347 -10.26 7.90 33.69
CA ASP A 347 -10.62 8.26 32.31
C ASP A 347 -9.98 9.58 31.89
N VAL A 348 -9.94 10.51 32.84
CA VAL A 348 -9.45 11.88 32.64
C VAL A 348 -7.97 11.85 32.31
N GLU A 349 -7.20 11.01 33.00
CA GLU A 349 -5.76 10.89 32.76
C GLU A 349 -5.47 10.25 31.40
N ILE A 350 -6.17 9.15 31.05
CA ILE A 350 -6.03 8.52 29.72
C ILE A 350 -6.37 9.53 28.62
N THR A 351 -7.50 10.22 28.76
CA THR A 351 -7.94 11.24 27.79
C THR A 351 -6.90 12.34 27.63
N ARG A 352 -6.37 12.87 28.74
CA ARG A 352 -5.32 13.90 28.72
C ARG A 352 -4.05 13.40 28.01
N GLN A 353 -3.61 12.18 28.30
CA GLN A 353 -2.40 11.62 27.70
C GLN A 353 -2.58 11.33 26.20
N LEU A 354 -3.77 10.91 25.77
CA LEU A 354 -4.10 10.74 24.35
C LEU A 354 -4.15 12.09 23.61
N HIS A 355 -4.67 13.14 24.23
CA HIS A 355 -4.60 14.50 23.66
C HIS A 355 -3.15 14.95 23.48
N HIS A 356 -2.30 14.77 24.50
CA HIS A 356 -0.87 15.08 24.39
C HIS A 356 -0.16 14.24 23.32
N LEU A 357 -0.57 12.97 23.13
CA LEU A 357 -0.03 12.12 22.07
C LEU A 357 -0.46 12.64 20.69
N ALA A 358 -1.74 12.95 20.50
CA ALA A 358 -2.28 13.49 19.25
C ALA A 358 -1.60 14.82 18.87
N ASP A 359 -1.39 15.71 19.82
CA ASP A 359 -0.69 16.99 19.60
C ASP A 359 0.80 16.82 19.29
N ALA A 360 1.43 15.77 19.82
CA ALA A 360 2.86 15.48 19.62
C ALA A 360 3.14 14.62 18.38
N THR A 361 2.11 14.06 17.75
CA THR A 361 2.25 13.23 16.55
C THR A 361 2.62 14.15 15.37
N PRO A 362 3.75 13.90 14.69
CA PRO A 362 4.21 14.78 13.62
C PRO A 362 3.37 14.54 12.35
N THR A 363 2.24 15.24 12.27
CA THR A 363 1.31 15.25 11.12
C THR A 363 1.16 16.67 10.57
N THR A 364 1.28 16.80 9.25
CA THR A 364 1.08 18.05 8.51
C THR A 364 -0.15 17.99 7.63
N GLY A 365 -0.70 19.16 7.29
CA GLY A 365 -1.83 19.26 6.36
C GLY A 365 -3.16 18.73 6.91
N PRO A 366 -4.06 18.27 6.02
CA PRO A 366 -5.47 18.03 6.31
C PRO A 366 -5.74 16.76 7.12
N TRP A 367 -4.76 15.88 7.33
CA TRP A 367 -4.93 14.63 8.07
C TRP A 367 -4.90 14.80 9.60
N ARG A 368 -4.53 15.98 10.10
CA ARG A 368 -4.42 16.24 11.54
C ARG A 368 -5.73 15.96 12.31
N PRO A 369 -6.92 16.36 11.84
CA PRO A 369 -8.19 16.04 12.50
C PRO A 369 -8.47 14.54 12.53
N ALA A 370 -8.20 13.81 11.43
CA ALA A 370 -8.38 12.37 11.35
C ALA A 370 -7.48 11.63 12.35
N VAL A 371 -6.17 11.92 12.35
CA VAL A 371 -5.20 11.34 13.30
C VAL A 371 -5.61 11.62 14.75
N ARG A 372 -6.02 12.87 15.04
CA ARG A 372 -6.48 13.26 16.38
C ARG A 372 -7.74 12.48 16.78
N HIS A 373 -8.72 12.34 15.88
CA HIS A 373 -9.95 11.60 16.12
C HIS A 373 -9.65 10.14 16.46
N THR A 374 -8.87 9.45 15.62
CA THR A 374 -8.52 8.03 15.79
C THR A 374 -7.80 7.76 17.13
N ILE A 375 -6.86 8.63 17.51
CA ILE A 375 -6.14 8.51 18.79
C ILE A 375 -7.11 8.69 19.97
N ILE A 376 -8.03 9.66 19.91
CA ILE A 376 -8.99 9.93 20.99
C ILE A 376 -10.05 8.83 21.08
N GLU A 377 -10.52 8.30 19.96
CA GLU A 377 -11.52 7.24 19.90
C GLU A 377 -11.02 5.93 20.52
N SER A 378 -9.72 5.67 20.42
CA SER A 378 -9.04 4.52 21.02
C SER A 378 -9.04 4.52 22.57
N ARG A 379 -9.54 5.59 23.21
CA ARG A 379 -9.62 5.74 24.68
C ARG A 379 -10.29 4.56 25.37
N ARG A 380 -11.43 4.09 24.86
CA ARG A 380 -12.21 3.03 25.54
C ARG A 380 -11.45 1.70 25.52
N SER A 381 -10.96 1.29 24.35
CA SER A 381 -10.18 0.06 24.19
C SER A 381 -8.90 0.09 25.03
N LEU A 382 -8.18 1.22 25.05
CA LEU A 382 -6.98 1.37 25.86
C LEU A 382 -7.28 1.30 27.36
N ARG A 383 -8.37 1.94 27.82
CA ARG A 383 -8.84 1.87 29.21
C ARG A 383 -9.12 0.42 29.62
N ASP A 384 -9.84 -0.33 28.79
CA ASP A 384 -10.23 -1.70 29.09
C ASP A 384 -9.00 -2.63 29.12
N ALA A 385 -8.06 -2.44 28.19
CA ALA A 385 -6.79 -3.17 28.17
C ALA A 385 -5.95 -2.89 29.44
N ILE A 386 -5.80 -1.62 29.84
CA ILE A 386 -5.11 -1.26 31.08
C ILE A 386 -5.83 -1.84 32.31
N SER A 387 -7.17 -1.79 32.35
CA SER A 387 -7.95 -2.38 33.44
C SER A 387 -7.71 -3.89 33.57
N SER A 388 -7.65 -4.61 32.45
CA SER A 388 -7.32 -6.03 32.40
C SER A 388 -5.91 -6.33 32.93
N ILE A 389 -4.91 -5.56 32.49
CA ILE A 389 -3.51 -5.69 32.96
C ILE A 389 -3.42 -5.53 34.47
N VAL A 390 -4.09 -4.50 35.00
CA VAL A 390 -4.04 -4.13 36.42
C VAL A 390 -4.83 -5.09 37.30
N SER A 391 -5.81 -5.79 36.75
CA SER A 391 -6.58 -6.80 37.48
C SER A 391 -5.76 -8.04 37.86
N HIS A 392 -4.70 -8.35 37.11
CA HIS A 392 -3.85 -9.52 37.34
C HIS A 392 -2.69 -9.17 38.29
N ARG A 393 -2.76 -9.67 39.53
CA ARG A 393 -1.66 -9.52 40.49
C ARG A 393 -0.62 -10.63 40.36
N PRO A 394 0.68 -10.30 40.47
CA PRO A 394 1.74 -11.31 40.45
C PRO A 394 1.66 -12.19 41.70
N GLN A 395 1.71 -13.51 41.52
CA GLN A 395 2.00 -14.43 42.62
C GLN A 395 3.50 -14.37 42.91
N ILE A 396 3.87 -13.87 44.10
CA ILE A 396 5.28 -13.76 44.49
C ILE A 396 5.76 -15.11 45.01
N THR A 397 6.64 -15.75 44.24
CA THR A 397 7.38 -16.93 44.70
C THR A 397 8.79 -16.53 45.11
N ALA A 398 9.17 -16.85 46.34
CA ALA A 398 10.55 -16.67 46.76
C ALA A 398 11.48 -17.69 46.08
N ARG A 399 12.73 -17.28 45.88
CA ARG A 399 13.73 -18.06 45.13
C ARG A 399 14.30 -19.18 46.01
N GLN A 400 14.52 -20.36 45.45
CA GLN A 400 14.89 -21.58 46.21
C GLN A 400 16.13 -21.43 47.12
N TRP A 401 17.12 -20.59 46.75
CA TRP A 401 18.33 -20.40 47.57
C TRP A 401 18.07 -19.73 48.94
N TRP A 402 16.92 -19.07 49.12
CA TRP A 402 16.49 -18.59 50.44
C TRP A 402 16.32 -19.74 51.43
N THR A 403 15.90 -20.91 50.95
CA THR A 403 15.82 -22.12 51.78
C THR A 403 17.20 -22.63 52.20
N THR A 404 18.22 -22.49 51.34
CA THR A 404 19.61 -22.81 51.67
C THR A 404 20.13 -21.90 52.78
N LEU A 405 19.89 -20.59 52.66
CA LEU A 405 20.27 -19.62 53.69
C LEU A 405 19.54 -19.90 55.01
N ALA A 406 18.25 -20.26 54.94
CA ALA A 406 17.45 -20.66 56.09
C ALA A 406 18.00 -21.93 56.77
N SER A 407 18.45 -22.92 56.00
CA SER A 407 19.07 -24.15 56.54
C SER A 407 20.40 -23.86 57.25
N ILE A 408 21.22 -22.97 56.68
CA ILE A 408 22.48 -22.53 57.32
C ILE A 408 22.17 -21.81 58.64
N GLN A 409 21.21 -20.88 58.64
CA GLN A 409 20.81 -20.16 59.84
C GLN A 409 20.23 -21.10 60.91
N ALA A 410 19.37 -22.04 60.52
CA ALA A 410 18.80 -23.02 61.43
C ALA A 410 19.87 -23.95 62.03
N GLY A 411 20.83 -24.39 61.22
CA GLY A 411 21.97 -25.18 61.69
C GLY A 411 22.84 -24.44 62.69
N ALA A 412 23.21 -23.18 62.40
CA ALA A 412 23.98 -22.33 63.31
C ALA A 412 23.22 -22.08 64.63
N GLY A 413 21.91 -21.80 64.55
CA GLY A 413 21.04 -21.65 65.71
C GLY A 413 20.92 -22.93 66.55
N ALA A 414 20.85 -24.10 65.91
CA ALA A 414 20.84 -25.39 66.60
C ALA A 414 22.14 -25.66 67.35
N VAL A 415 23.31 -25.37 66.75
CA VAL A 415 24.61 -25.45 67.42
C VAL A 415 24.65 -24.52 68.64
N GLY A 416 24.15 -23.29 68.49
CA GLY A 416 24.00 -22.33 69.59
C GLY A 416 23.13 -22.86 70.73
N MET A 417 21.99 -23.48 70.40
CA MET A 417 21.07 -24.05 71.37
C MET A 417 21.66 -25.25 72.10
N VAL A 418 22.37 -26.15 71.41
CA VAL A 418 23.10 -27.27 72.03
C VAL A 418 24.15 -26.76 73.00
N GLY A 419 24.93 -25.74 72.62
CA GLY A 419 25.89 -25.09 73.51
C GLY A 419 25.23 -24.49 74.75
N ALA A 420 24.08 -23.82 74.60
CA ALA A 420 23.34 -23.25 75.72
C ALA A 420 22.78 -24.32 76.67
N VAL A 421 22.19 -25.39 76.14
CA VAL A 421 21.69 -26.53 76.93
C VAL A 421 22.85 -27.19 77.69
N TRP A 422 23.99 -27.37 77.05
CA TRP A 422 25.20 -27.89 77.69
C TRP A 422 25.62 -27.02 78.88
N LEU A 423 25.61 -25.69 78.73
CA LEU A 423 25.93 -24.76 79.82
C LEU A 423 24.92 -24.81 80.96
N VAL A 424 23.62 -24.95 80.66
CA VAL A 424 22.58 -25.10 81.69
C VAL A 424 22.79 -26.40 82.46
N ILE A 425 23.04 -27.52 81.78
CA ILE A 425 23.32 -28.82 82.41
C ILE A 425 24.58 -28.71 83.29
N ALA A 426 25.66 -28.13 82.77
CA ALA A 426 26.89 -27.92 83.52
C ALA A 426 26.68 -27.06 84.78
N GLY A 427 25.88 -25.98 84.68
CA GLY A 427 25.53 -25.13 85.81
C GLY A 427 24.66 -25.84 86.86
N LEU A 428 23.71 -26.68 86.41
CA LEU A 428 22.81 -27.42 87.29
C LEU A 428 23.54 -28.56 88.04
N LEU A 429 24.49 -29.23 87.37
CA LEU A 429 25.39 -30.20 88.01
C LEU A 429 26.31 -29.54 89.05
N SER A 430 26.80 -28.33 88.77
CA SER A 430 27.59 -27.54 89.71
C SER A 430 26.81 -27.19 90.99
N LEU A 431 25.51 -26.85 90.86
CA LEU A 431 24.61 -26.58 92.00
C LEU A 431 24.39 -27.80 92.91
N VAL A 432 24.52 -29.02 92.39
CA VAL A 432 24.35 -30.28 93.14
C VAL A 432 25.70 -30.77 93.72
N SER A 433 26.78 -30.00 93.56
CA SER A 433 28.13 -30.34 94.06
C SER A 433 28.65 -31.69 93.54
N VAL A 434 28.24 -32.07 92.33
CA VAL A 434 28.82 -33.21 91.61
C VAL A 434 30.17 -32.77 91.06
N ASP A 435 31.24 -33.53 91.31
CA ASP A 435 32.59 -33.25 90.77
C ASP A 435 32.57 -33.31 89.24
N THR A 436 32.36 -32.14 88.64
CA THR A 436 32.18 -31.97 87.20
C THR A 436 33.46 -32.31 86.41
N GLU A 437 34.63 -32.30 87.06
CA GLU A 437 35.91 -32.70 86.46
C GLU A 437 35.96 -34.17 86.03
N SER A 438 35.14 -35.04 86.62
CA SER A 438 35.15 -36.48 86.31
C SER A 438 34.24 -36.90 85.15
N ILE A 439 33.28 -36.04 84.76
CA ILE A 439 32.23 -36.34 83.77
C ILE A 439 32.40 -35.52 82.48
N LEU A 440 32.96 -34.31 82.57
CA LEU A 440 33.16 -33.46 81.40
C LEU A 440 34.46 -33.86 80.67
N VAL A 441 34.29 -34.48 79.50
CA VAL A 441 35.37 -34.72 78.52
C VAL A 441 36.19 -33.43 78.33
N PRO A 442 37.54 -33.45 78.35
CA PRO A 442 38.36 -32.29 78.03
C PRO A 442 38.13 -31.93 76.55
N THR A 443 37.25 -30.95 76.33
CA THR A 443 36.90 -30.49 74.99
C THR A 443 37.95 -29.49 74.48
N PRO A 444 38.36 -29.56 73.20
CA PRO A 444 39.30 -28.62 72.61
C PRO A 444 38.65 -27.24 72.47
N GLY A 445 38.91 -26.35 73.44
CA GLY A 445 38.60 -24.93 73.34
C GLY A 445 39.83 -24.12 72.93
N TRP A 446 39.65 -22.93 72.34
CA TRP A 446 40.73 -21.95 72.15
C TRP A 446 41.22 -21.48 73.52
N GLU A 447 42.24 -22.16 74.05
CA GLU A 447 43.16 -21.90 75.18
C GLU A 447 42.64 -21.24 76.49
N SER A 448 41.38 -20.83 76.62
CA SER A 448 40.82 -20.21 77.83
C SER A 448 39.28 -20.12 77.92
N VAL A 449 38.51 -20.53 76.90
CA VAL A 449 37.02 -20.46 76.92
C VAL A 449 36.39 -21.86 76.83
N PRO A 450 35.41 -22.20 77.71
CA PRO A 450 34.71 -23.50 77.65
C PRO A 450 33.99 -23.70 76.31
N ALA A 451 34.08 -24.91 75.73
CA ALA A 451 33.50 -25.23 74.43
C ALA A 451 31.99 -24.91 74.35
N GLY A 452 31.24 -25.13 75.42
CA GLY A 452 29.81 -24.76 75.49
C GLY A 452 29.54 -23.27 75.27
N VAL A 453 30.43 -22.38 75.77
CA VAL A 453 30.33 -20.93 75.55
C VAL A 453 30.64 -20.59 74.09
N THR A 454 31.68 -21.19 73.51
CA THR A 454 32.03 -20.96 72.10
C THR A 454 30.94 -21.43 71.14
N MET A 455 30.30 -22.58 71.41
CA MET A 455 29.17 -23.08 70.62
C MET A 455 27.93 -22.19 70.78
N ALA A 456 27.60 -21.79 72.00
CA ALA A 456 26.45 -20.94 72.29
C ALA A 456 26.59 -19.55 71.65
N VAL A 457 27.68 -18.84 71.93
CA VAL A 457 27.92 -17.48 71.45
C VAL A 457 28.26 -17.48 69.96
N GLY A 458 29.09 -18.43 69.50
CA GLY A 458 29.47 -18.54 68.10
C GLY A 458 28.30 -18.95 67.20
N GLY A 459 27.53 -19.96 67.58
CA GLY A 459 26.35 -20.40 66.83
C GLY A 459 25.27 -19.31 66.75
N LEU A 460 24.99 -18.64 67.86
CA LEU A 460 24.06 -17.51 67.90
C LEU A 460 24.58 -16.32 67.08
N GLY A 461 25.87 -15.99 67.21
CA GLY A 461 26.51 -14.90 66.47
C GLY A 461 26.45 -15.12 64.95
N VAL A 462 26.80 -16.32 64.48
CA VAL A 462 26.70 -16.68 63.06
C VAL A 462 25.25 -16.62 62.58
N ALA A 463 24.28 -17.11 63.37
CA ALA A 463 22.86 -17.03 63.01
C ALA A 463 22.37 -15.57 62.86
N VAL A 464 22.81 -14.65 63.75
CA VAL A 464 22.48 -13.22 63.65
C VAL A 464 23.13 -12.59 62.42
N VAL A 465 24.41 -12.88 62.15
CA VAL A 465 25.11 -12.35 60.97
C VAL A 465 24.44 -12.82 59.68
N VAL A 466 24.10 -14.11 59.58
CA VAL A 466 23.36 -14.67 58.43
C VAL A 466 21.99 -14.02 58.28
N ALA A 467 21.27 -13.76 59.37
CA ALA A 467 19.99 -13.06 59.34
C ALA A 467 20.11 -11.60 58.86
N LEU A 468 21.15 -10.87 59.29
CA LEU A 468 21.43 -9.51 58.84
C LEU A 468 21.79 -9.47 57.35
N ILE A 469 22.68 -10.35 56.90
CA ILE A 469 23.05 -10.48 55.48
C ILE A 469 21.81 -10.84 54.66
N GLY A 470 21.02 -11.81 55.12
CA GLY A 470 19.77 -12.21 54.48
C GLY A 470 18.77 -11.07 54.37
N ALA A 471 18.65 -10.22 55.39
CA ALA A 471 17.79 -9.04 55.36
C ALA A 471 18.24 -7.99 54.33
N VAL A 472 19.55 -7.73 54.23
CA VAL A 472 20.11 -6.79 53.23
C VAL A 472 19.90 -7.34 51.82
N LEU A 473 20.24 -8.61 51.58
CA LEU A 473 20.02 -9.26 50.29
C LEU A 473 18.54 -9.29 49.91
N ALA A 474 17.64 -9.51 50.88
CA ALA A 474 16.20 -9.50 50.64
C ALA A 474 15.70 -8.11 50.26
N ALA A 475 16.24 -7.05 50.87
CA ALA A 475 15.91 -5.68 50.52
C ALA A 475 16.34 -5.32 49.09
N ILE A 476 17.55 -5.72 48.69
CA ILE A 476 18.07 -5.51 47.33
C ILE A 476 17.26 -6.32 46.31
N ALA A 477 17.03 -7.61 46.59
CA ALA A 477 16.28 -8.50 45.71
C ALA A 477 14.83 -8.03 45.54
N ALA A 478 14.20 -7.52 46.60
CA ALA A 478 12.88 -6.93 46.56
C ALA A 478 12.81 -5.70 45.63
N GLY A 479 13.77 -4.78 45.75
CA GLY A 479 13.83 -3.60 44.87
C GLY A 479 14.02 -3.99 43.39
N GLN A 480 14.91 -4.94 43.11
CA GLN A 480 15.09 -5.45 41.75
C GLN A 480 13.84 -6.17 41.22
N TYR A 481 13.18 -6.98 42.06
CA TYR A 481 11.97 -7.70 41.67
C TYR A 481 10.82 -6.73 41.37
N ALA A 482 10.62 -5.73 42.23
CA ALA A 482 9.63 -4.67 42.03
C ALA A 482 9.91 -3.87 40.73
N GLN A 483 11.17 -3.52 40.48
CA GLN A 483 11.53 -2.81 39.25
C GLN A 483 11.29 -3.65 37.98
N ARG A 484 11.59 -4.96 38.02
CA ARG A 484 11.30 -5.88 36.91
C ARG A 484 9.79 -6.03 36.70
N TRP A 485 9.01 -6.17 37.78
CA TRP A 485 7.56 -6.24 37.69
C TRP A 485 6.98 -4.95 37.09
N ARG A 486 7.43 -3.79 37.57
CA ARG A 486 7.07 -2.47 37.01
C ARG A 486 7.39 -2.40 35.52
N GLN A 487 8.59 -2.80 35.12
CA GLN A 487 8.98 -2.83 33.70
C GLN A 487 8.08 -3.74 32.88
N GLY A 488 7.74 -4.93 33.40
CA GLY A 488 6.80 -5.85 32.75
C GLY A 488 5.39 -5.26 32.58
N VAL A 489 4.89 -4.51 33.57
CA VAL A 489 3.61 -3.79 33.43
C VAL A 489 3.71 -2.70 32.38
N VAL A 490 4.80 -1.94 32.34
CA VAL A 490 5.02 -0.92 31.29
C VAL A 490 5.15 -1.57 29.91
N ASP A 491 5.78 -2.75 29.80
CA ASP A 491 5.84 -3.54 28.56
C ASP A 491 4.43 -3.93 28.10
N GLN A 492 3.61 -4.48 28.99
CA GLN A 492 2.22 -4.84 28.68
C GLN A 492 1.36 -3.62 28.28
N ILE A 493 1.52 -2.48 28.96
CA ILE A 493 0.83 -1.24 28.58
C ILE A 493 1.34 -0.74 27.22
N THR A 494 2.64 -0.91 26.92
CA THR A 494 3.18 -0.56 25.59
C THR A 494 2.54 -1.42 24.51
N THR A 495 2.42 -2.73 24.73
CA THR A 495 1.70 -3.66 23.83
C THR A 495 0.22 -3.27 23.69
N ALA A 496 -0.46 -2.91 24.78
CA ALA A 496 -1.85 -2.44 24.71
C ALA A 496 -1.98 -1.15 23.89
N ILE A 497 -1.02 -0.23 23.96
CA ILE A 497 -0.98 0.96 23.09
C ILE A 497 -0.79 0.55 21.64
N ASP A 498 0.09 -0.41 21.35
CA ASP A 498 0.32 -0.90 19.99
C ASP A 498 -0.97 -1.52 19.42
N GLU A 499 -1.61 -2.43 20.15
CA GLU A 499 -2.81 -3.15 19.72
C GLU A 499 -4.08 -2.28 19.62
N THR A 500 -4.14 -1.15 20.32
CA THR A 500 -5.35 -0.29 20.34
C THR A 500 -5.17 1.02 19.61
N VAL A 501 -4.06 1.74 19.82
CA VAL A 501 -3.84 3.07 19.24
C VAL A 501 -3.07 2.98 17.93
N VAL A 502 -2.01 2.18 17.89
CA VAL A 502 -1.13 2.12 16.72
C VAL A 502 -1.81 1.39 15.57
N VAL A 503 -2.44 0.24 15.82
CA VAL A 503 -3.19 -0.50 14.79
C VAL A 503 -4.27 0.37 14.12
N ASN A 504 -5.05 1.12 14.90
CA ASN A 504 -6.07 2.01 14.34
C ASN A 504 -5.44 3.18 13.55
N LEU A 505 -4.26 3.66 13.96
CA LEU A 505 -3.54 4.71 13.25
C LEU A 505 -2.87 4.18 11.96
N GLU A 506 -2.42 2.94 11.94
CA GLU A 506 -1.86 2.27 10.76
C GLU A 506 -2.88 2.20 9.61
N GLU A 507 -4.16 2.04 9.91
CA GLU A 507 -5.24 2.11 8.91
C GLU A 507 -5.30 3.50 8.25
N VAL A 508 -5.25 4.57 9.05
CA VAL A 508 -5.22 5.96 8.54
C VAL A 508 -3.95 6.24 7.73
N ILE A 509 -2.80 5.75 8.20
CA ILE A 509 -1.52 5.87 7.48
C ILE A 509 -1.59 5.12 6.14
N ALA A 510 -2.19 3.93 6.11
CA ALA A 510 -2.35 3.15 4.89
C ALA A 510 -3.26 3.86 3.86
N VAL A 511 -4.35 4.50 4.31
CA VAL A 511 -5.20 5.32 3.43
C VAL A 511 -4.42 6.52 2.89
N HIS A 512 -3.66 7.21 3.74
CA HIS A 512 -2.79 8.32 3.31
C HIS A 512 -1.73 7.87 2.29
N SER A 513 -1.06 6.73 2.52
CA SER A 513 -0.06 6.21 1.58
C SER A 513 -0.66 5.86 0.23
N ARG A 514 -1.82 5.17 0.19
CA ARG A 514 -2.52 4.89 -1.08
C ARG A 514 -2.92 6.17 -1.81
N CYS A 515 -3.39 7.18 -1.08
CA CYS A 515 -3.74 8.49 -1.64
C CYS A 515 -2.50 9.20 -2.21
N SER A 516 -1.40 9.22 -1.46
CA SER A 516 -0.14 9.84 -1.91
C SER A 516 0.44 9.14 -3.13
N GLU A 517 0.47 7.80 -3.14
CA GLU A 517 0.95 7.00 -4.27
C GLU A 517 0.10 7.22 -5.53
N ALA A 518 -1.23 7.20 -5.40
CA ALA A 518 -2.12 7.42 -6.54
C ALA A 518 -1.97 8.84 -7.13
N VAL A 519 -1.76 9.85 -6.28
CA VAL A 519 -1.51 11.23 -6.72
C VAL A 519 -0.15 11.36 -7.40
N GLU A 520 0.90 10.74 -6.87
CA GLU A 520 2.22 10.70 -7.52
C GLU A 520 2.14 9.99 -8.87
N ASP A 521 1.44 8.86 -8.95
CA ASP A 521 1.23 8.11 -10.20
C ASP A 521 0.47 8.95 -11.23
N ALA A 522 -0.52 9.74 -10.82
CA ALA A 522 -1.24 10.66 -11.72
C ALA A 522 -0.38 11.84 -12.22
N GLN A 523 0.70 12.19 -11.52
CA GLN A 523 1.66 13.22 -11.95
C GLN A 523 2.75 12.71 -12.88
N ARG A 524 3.16 11.44 -12.74
CA ARG A 524 4.24 10.89 -13.57
C ARG A 524 3.82 10.88 -15.03
N GLY A 525 4.77 11.12 -15.95
CA GLY A 525 4.52 10.95 -17.39
C GLY A 525 4.13 9.51 -17.77
N PRO A 526 3.84 9.26 -19.05
CA PRO A 526 3.56 7.92 -19.55
C PRO A 526 4.76 7.02 -19.29
N LEU A 527 4.51 5.78 -18.89
CA LEU A 527 5.57 4.83 -18.57
C LEU A 527 6.44 4.61 -19.82
N SER A 528 7.71 5.03 -19.77
CA SER A 528 8.67 4.62 -20.77
C SER A 528 8.89 3.12 -20.63
N GLY A 529 8.54 2.36 -21.66
CA GLY A 529 8.78 0.93 -21.73
C GLY A 529 10.20 0.61 -21.26
N ILE A 530 10.28 -0.29 -20.27
CA ILE A 530 11.55 -0.78 -19.73
C ILE A 530 12.34 -1.34 -20.91
N SER A 531 13.46 -0.69 -21.24
CA SER A 531 14.44 -1.23 -22.19
C SER A 531 14.80 -2.66 -21.75
N PRO A 532 14.55 -3.70 -22.57
CA PRO A 532 14.99 -5.04 -22.21
C PRO A 532 16.51 -4.98 -22.11
N ALA A 533 17.01 -5.38 -20.93
CA ALA A 533 18.43 -5.43 -20.62
C ALA A 533 19.21 -5.99 -21.81
N THR A 534 20.19 -5.23 -22.29
CA THR A 534 21.20 -5.72 -23.22
C THR A 534 21.77 -7.03 -22.64
N PRO A 535 21.78 -8.13 -23.41
CA PRO A 535 22.33 -9.37 -22.92
C PRO A 535 23.81 -9.19 -22.61
N SER A 536 24.19 -9.70 -21.44
CA SER A 536 25.51 -9.71 -20.83
C SER A 536 26.69 -9.71 -21.79
N ASP A 537 27.59 -8.76 -21.59
CA ASP A 537 29.00 -8.89 -21.97
C ASP A 537 29.66 -9.87 -20.98
N TYR A 538 29.41 -11.15 -21.19
CA TYR A 538 30.09 -12.26 -20.55
C TYR A 538 31.41 -12.52 -21.30
N ASP A 539 32.30 -11.54 -21.40
CA ASP A 539 33.69 -11.79 -21.79
C ASP A 539 34.63 -10.63 -21.40
N ARG A 540 35.10 -10.64 -20.14
CA ARG A 540 36.44 -10.18 -19.70
C ARG A 540 36.50 -10.10 -18.16
N ARG A 541 36.89 -11.19 -17.53
CA ARG A 541 38.06 -11.30 -16.61
C ARG A 541 38.05 -12.62 -15.86
#